data_AF-A0AAW8NKZ9-F1
#
_entry.id   AF-A0AAW8NKZ9-F1
#
_cell.length_a   1.000
_cell.length_b   1.000
_cell.length_c   1.000
_cell.angle_alpha   90.00
_cell.angle_beta   90.00
_cell.angle_gamma   90.00
#
_symmetry.space_group_name_H-M   'P 1'
#
loop_
_entity.id
_entity.type
_entity.pdbx_description
1 polymer ?
#
loop_
_entity_poly.entity_id
_entity_poly.type
_entity_poly.pdbx_seq_one_letter_code
_entity_poly.pdbx_strand_id
1 'polypeptide(L)'
;MAKRSKVQTKQTVQQILDEAMKQILELGYDSMSYSTLSDATGISRTGISHHFPRKSDFLTRLDSRIADIFIERLDFSSVQSLQTTWKESLTQANFRAIIRLFFSLCGSQQININRYQAISLASETAFEKMGDQGRLLVNALVGQSALVLCGVAEGEVLG
;
A
#
# COMPACT_ATOMS: atom_id res chain seq x y z
N MET A 1 14.20 37.91 -3.84
CA MET A 1 13.81 36.49 -4.06
C MET A 1 12.47 36.25 -3.38
N ALA A 2 11.39 36.09 -4.15
CA ALA A 2 10.05 35.89 -3.59
C ALA A 2 9.98 34.55 -2.85
N LYS A 3 9.60 34.58 -1.57
CA LYS A 3 9.19 33.39 -0.80
C LYS A 3 8.24 32.58 -1.67
N ARG A 4 8.62 31.34 -2.04
CA ARG A 4 7.65 30.39 -2.62
C ARG A 4 6.38 30.43 -1.77
N SER A 5 5.26 30.69 -2.42
CA SER A 5 3.95 30.70 -1.77
C SER A 5 3.72 29.36 -1.08
N LYS A 6 3.11 29.35 0.12
CA LYS A 6 2.72 28.11 0.83
C LYS A 6 1.93 27.17 -0.08
N VAL A 7 1.18 27.72 -1.04
CA VAL A 7 0.40 26.96 -2.04
C VAL A 7 1.32 26.17 -2.98
N GLN A 8 2.38 26.80 -3.49
CA GLN A 8 3.29 26.16 -4.44
C GLN A 8 4.12 25.05 -3.78
N THR A 9 4.49 25.23 -2.51
CA THR A 9 5.13 24.16 -1.73
C THR A 9 4.19 22.97 -1.54
N LYS A 10 2.91 23.19 -1.21
CA LYS A 10 1.93 22.10 -1.09
C LYS A 10 1.73 21.35 -2.40
N GLN A 11 1.63 22.05 -3.53
CA GLN A 11 1.51 21.44 -4.85
C GLN A 11 2.72 20.57 -5.19
N THR A 12 3.94 21.07 -4.90
CA THR A 12 5.18 20.31 -5.12
C THR A 12 5.19 19.03 -4.29
N VAL A 13 4.85 19.12 -3.00
CA VAL A 13 4.78 17.95 -2.10
C VAL A 13 3.75 16.93 -2.60
N GLN A 14 2.58 17.40 -3.06
CA GLN A 14 1.54 16.51 -3.58
C GLN A 14 1.98 15.78 -4.85
N GLN A 15 2.59 16.50 -5.80
CA GLN A 15 3.14 15.92 -7.02
C GLN A 15 4.17 14.82 -6.71
N ILE A 16 5.06 15.06 -5.74
CA ILE A 16 6.04 14.06 -5.29
C ILE A 16 5.33 12.82 -4.71
N LEU A 17 4.32 13.02 -3.86
CA LEU A 17 3.59 11.93 -3.21
C LEU A 17 2.77 11.10 -4.21
N ASP A 18 2.16 11.75 -5.20
CA ASP A 18 1.38 11.08 -6.23
C ASP A 18 2.26 10.17 -7.08
N GLU A 19 3.41 10.67 -7.51
CA GLU A 19 4.38 9.88 -8.26
C GLU A 19 5.04 8.79 -7.40
N ALA A 20 5.36 9.08 -6.14
CA ALA A 20 5.89 8.07 -5.22
C ALA A 20 4.90 6.93 -5.00
N MET A 21 3.61 7.24 -4.81
CA MET A 21 2.61 6.20 -4.68
C MET A 21 2.48 5.36 -5.95
N LYS A 22 2.48 5.99 -7.12
CA LYS A 22 2.46 5.28 -8.39
C LYS A 22 3.64 4.31 -8.50
N GLN A 23 4.87 4.79 -8.28
CA GLN A 23 6.05 3.93 -8.34
C GLN A 23 6.05 2.82 -7.27
N ILE A 24 5.56 3.10 -6.07
CA ILE A 24 5.44 2.08 -5.01
C ILE A 24 4.49 0.95 -5.43
N LEU A 25 3.35 1.30 -6.05
CA LEU A 25 2.34 0.32 -6.46
C LEU A 25 2.71 -0.40 -7.78
N GLU A 26 3.43 0.25 -8.69
CA GLU A 26 3.79 -0.32 -10.00
C GLU A 26 5.16 -1.01 -9.99
N LEU A 27 6.18 -0.37 -9.41
CA LEU A 27 7.57 -0.84 -9.44
C LEU A 27 8.00 -1.53 -8.13
N GLY A 28 7.26 -1.28 -7.05
CA GLY A 28 7.59 -1.73 -5.70
C GLY A 28 8.42 -0.70 -4.91
N TYR A 29 8.27 -0.75 -3.58
CA TYR A 29 8.92 0.19 -2.67
C TYR A 29 10.44 0.16 -2.79
N ASP A 30 11.06 -1.01 -2.87
CA ASP A 30 12.52 -1.14 -2.94
C ASP A 30 13.10 -0.52 -4.22
N SER A 31 12.40 -0.66 -5.34
CA SER A 31 12.77 -0.09 -6.65
C SER A 31 12.61 1.43 -6.71
N MET A 32 11.68 2.01 -5.95
CA MET A 32 11.47 3.46 -5.90
C MET A 32 12.69 4.17 -5.29
N SER A 33 13.15 5.26 -5.90
CA SER A 33 14.32 6.03 -5.44
C SER A 33 14.16 7.53 -5.67
N TYR A 34 15.01 8.35 -5.03
CA TYR A 34 15.05 9.79 -5.31
C TYR A 34 15.35 10.09 -6.78
N SER A 35 16.16 9.26 -7.45
CA SER A 35 16.48 9.45 -8.87
C SER A 35 15.26 9.17 -9.74
N THR A 36 14.57 8.04 -9.54
CA THR A 36 13.37 7.70 -10.33
C THR A 36 12.24 8.70 -10.11
N LEU A 37 12.10 9.25 -8.91
CA LEU A 37 11.15 10.34 -8.63
C LEU A 37 11.58 11.65 -9.31
N SER A 38 12.87 11.95 -9.32
CA SER A 38 13.40 13.17 -9.94
C SER A 38 13.15 13.17 -11.44
N ASP A 39 13.45 12.04 -12.09
CA ASP A 39 13.25 11.85 -13.52
C ASP A 39 11.77 11.94 -13.91
N ALA A 40 10.88 11.34 -13.11
CA ALA A 40 9.44 11.32 -13.39
C ALA A 40 8.72 12.65 -13.10
N THR A 41 9.13 13.38 -12.06
CA THR A 41 8.47 14.64 -11.64
C THR A 41 9.11 15.90 -12.21
N GLY A 42 10.35 15.81 -12.68
CA GLY A 42 11.18 16.97 -13.04
C GLY A 42 11.70 17.77 -11.84
N ILE A 43 11.42 17.33 -10.61
CA ILE A 43 11.90 17.97 -9.37
C ILE A 43 13.28 17.41 -9.06
N SER A 44 14.27 18.25 -8.75
CA SER A 44 15.63 17.76 -8.47
C SER A 44 15.67 16.82 -7.27
N ARG A 45 16.59 15.84 -7.28
CA ARG A 45 16.84 14.94 -6.14
C ARG A 45 16.97 15.69 -4.81
N THR A 46 17.73 16.79 -4.80
CA THR A 46 17.91 17.63 -3.61
C THR A 46 16.61 18.31 -3.17
N GLY A 47 15.78 18.74 -4.13
CA GLY A 47 14.45 19.30 -3.85
C GLY A 47 13.51 18.28 -3.21
N ILE A 48 13.54 17.03 -3.69
CA ILE A 48 12.76 15.92 -3.12
C ILE A 48 13.28 15.59 -1.71
N SER A 49 14.60 15.42 -1.53
CA SER A 49 15.19 15.09 -0.22
C SER A 49 14.98 16.19 0.82
N HIS A 50 14.80 17.43 0.40
CA HIS A 50 14.43 18.53 1.31
C HIS A 50 13.05 18.32 1.95
N HIS A 51 12.09 17.78 1.19
CA HIS A 51 10.73 17.50 1.68
C HIS A 51 10.62 16.13 2.35
N PHE A 52 11.38 15.15 1.87
CA PHE A 52 11.38 13.77 2.35
C PHE A 52 12.82 13.33 2.61
N PRO A 53 13.39 13.62 3.79
CA PRO A 53 14.78 13.29 4.11
C PRO A 53 15.07 11.79 4.10
N ARG A 54 14.06 10.95 4.39
CA ARG A 54 14.17 9.49 4.38
C ARG A 54 13.16 8.87 3.44
N LYS A 55 13.54 7.75 2.81
CA LYS A 55 12.65 6.96 1.95
C LYS A 55 11.40 6.45 2.70
N SER A 56 11.51 6.20 4.00
CA SER A 56 10.38 5.82 4.87
C SER A 56 9.33 6.92 5.05
N ASP A 57 9.70 8.18 4.82
CA ASP A 57 8.80 9.33 5.03
C ASP A 57 7.69 9.36 3.97
N PHE A 58 7.97 8.86 2.76
CA PHE A 58 6.95 8.67 1.72
C PHE A 58 5.86 7.71 2.20
N LEU A 59 6.24 6.53 2.68
CA LEU A 59 5.28 5.55 3.21
C LEU A 59 4.50 6.11 4.38
N THR A 60 5.17 6.79 5.31
CA THR A 60 4.50 7.43 6.45
C THR A 60 3.42 8.41 6.00
N ARG A 61 3.65 9.16 4.91
CA ARG A 61 2.66 10.12 4.40
C ARG A 61 1.56 9.44 3.57
N LEU A 62 1.89 8.36 2.87
CA LEU A 62 0.98 7.65 1.97
C LEU A 62 0.13 6.57 2.66
N ASP A 63 0.50 6.16 3.88
CA ASP A 63 -0.09 5.02 4.59
C ASP A 63 -1.62 5.07 4.61
N SER A 64 -2.21 6.19 5.06
CA SER A 64 -3.66 6.33 5.11
C SER A 64 -4.32 6.18 3.74
N ARG A 65 -3.75 6.80 2.70
CA ARG A 65 -4.28 6.73 1.32
C ARG A 65 -4.18 5.32 0.75
N ILE A 66 -3.12 4.60 1.10
CA ILE A 66 -2.95 3.19 0.71
C ILE A 66 -3.98 2.31 1.43
N ALA A 67 -4.20 2.56 2.73
CA ALA A 67 -5.22 1.87 3.50
C ALA A 67 -6.63 2.12 2.95
N ASP A 68 -6.97 3.36 2.61
CA ASP A 68 -8.27 3.73 2.03
C ASP A 68 -8.55 2.93 0.74
N ILE A 69 -7.60 2.93 -0.21
CA ILE A 69 -7.73 2.18 -1.47
C ILE A 69 -7.91 0.68 -1.23
N PHE A 70 -7.25 0.14 -0.20
CA PHE A 70 -7.36 -1.27 0.15
C PHE A 70 -8.73 -1.60 0.73
N ILE A 71 -9.21 -0.80 1.68
CA ILE A 71 -10.49 -0.99 2.38
C ILE A 71 -11.69 -0.76 1.46
N GLU A 72 -11.64 0.24 0.59
CA GLU A 72 -12.71 0.54 -0.38
C GLU A 72 -13.04 -0.63 -1.32
N ARG A 73 -12.15 -1.62 -1.42
CA ARG A 73 -12.32 -2.83 -2.24
C ARG A 73 -12.94 -4.01 -1.49
N LEU A 74 -13.13 -3.89 -0.17
CA LEU A 74 -13.54 -4.98 0.68
C LEU A 74 -14.95 -4.74 1.24
N ASP A 75 -15.80 -5.76 1.14
CA ASP A 75 -17.13 -5.75 1.75
C ASP A 75 -17.14 -6.50 3.08
N PHE A 76 -17.30 -5.76 4.18
CA PHE A 76 -17.34 -6.30 5.55
C PHE A 76 -18.76 -6.62 6.03
N SER A 77 -19.77 -6.63 5.16
CA SER A 77 -21.16 -6.94 5.51
C SER A 77 -21.38 -8.38 5.98
N SER A 78 -20.56 -9.31 5.48
CA SER A 78 -20.58 -10.71 5.89
C SER A 78 -19.24 -11.41 5.61
N VAL A 79 -19.03 -12.56 6.24
CA VAL A 79 -17.88 -13.45 6.01
C VAL A 79 -17.76 -13.82 4.53
N GLN A 80 -18.89 -14.17 3.90
CA GLN A 80 -18.93 -14.55 2.49
C GLN A 80 -18.62 -13.37 1.57
N SER A 81 -19.14 -12.18 1.88
CA SER A 81 -18.87 -10.96 1.12
C SER A 81 -17.39 -10.59 1.18
N LEU A 82 -16.80 -10.61 2.37
CA LEU A 82 -15.38 -10.27 2.55
C LEU A 82 -14.48 -11.25 1.79
N GLN A 83 -14.75 -12.55 1.90
CA GLN A 83 -13.99 -13.57 1.17
C GLN A 83 -14.10 -13.40 -0.35
N THR A 84 -15.31 -13.10 -0.86
CA THR A 84 -15.57 -12.94 -2.29
C THR A 84 -14.87 -11.70 -2.83
N THR A 85 -15.11 -10.54 -2.21
CA THR A 85 -14.49 -9.26 -2.61
C THR A 85 -12.98 -9.28 -2.47
N TRP A 86 -12.41 -9.96 -1.47
CA TRP A 86 -10.96 -10.13 -1.34
C TRP A 86 -10.38 -10.94 -2.50
N LYS A 87 -11.00 -12.09 -2.85
CA LYS A 87 -10.56 -12.93 -3.97
C LYS A 87 -10.63 -12.19 -5.30
N GLU A 88 -11.71 -11.45 -5.54
CA GLU A 88 -11.86 -10.60 -6.72
C GLU A 88 -10.80 -9.50 -6.73
N SER A 89 -10.56 -8.86 -5.60
CA SER A 89 -9.56 -7.80 -5.47
C SER A 89 -8.14 -8.30 -5.70
N LEU A 90 -7.81 -9.55 -5.36
CA LEU A 90 -6.52 -10.16 -5.69
C LEU A 90 -6.21 -10.26 -7.19
N THR A 91 -7.21 -10.10 -8.06
CA THR A 91 -6.98 -9.98 -9.52
C THR A 91 -6.48 -8.59 -9.92
N GLN A 92 -6.66 -7.58 -9.07
CA GLN A 92 -6.31 -6.19 -9.34
C GLN A 92 -4.85 -5.91 -8.98
N ALA A 93 -4.11 -5.29 -9.89
CA ALA A 93 -2.68 -4.99 -9.72
C ALA A 93 -2.40 -4.19 -8.44
N ASN A 94 -3.19 -3.14 -8.18
CA ASN A 94 -3.00 -2.28 -7.00
C ASN A 94 -3.18 -3.05 -5.69
N PHE A 95 -4.22 -3.88 -5.58
CA PHE A 95 -4.47 -4.66 -4.37
C PHE A 95 -3.35 -5.68 -4.12
N ARG A 96 -2.88 -6.36 -5.19
CA ARG A 96 -1.69 -7.24 -5.11
C ARG A 96 -0.44 -6.47 -4.68
N ALA A 97 -0.23 -5.27 -5.19
CA ALA A 97 0.92 -4.44 -4.84
C ALA A 97 0.91 -4.00 -3.38
N ILE A 98 -0.26 -3.65 -2.83
CA ILE A 98 -0.44 -3.31 -1.41
C ILE A 98 -0.09 -4.51 -0.52
N ILE A 99 -0.56 -5.72 -0.87
CA ILE A 99 -0.22 -6.93 -0.10
C ILE A 99 1.28 -7.27 -0.24
N ARG A 100 1.87 -7.14 -1.42
CA ARG A 100 3.33 -7.32 -1.61
C ARG A 100 4.13 -6.32 -0.79
N LEU A 101 3.68 -5.07 -0.75
CA LEU A 101 4.28 -4.04 0.08
C LEU A 101 4.25 -4.45 1.55
N PHE A 102 3.10 -4.87 2.07
CA PHE A 102 2.98 -5.38 3.44
C PHE A 102 4.00 -6.49 3.73
N PHE A 103 4.13 -7.50 2.86
CA PHE A 103 5.10 -8.58 3.06
C PHE A 103 6.56 -8.14 2.98
N SER A 104 6.91 -7.27 2.02
CA SER A 104 8.24 -6.65 1.93
C SER A 104 8.59 -5.93 3.24
N LEU A 105 7.63 -5.19 3.80
CA LEU A 105 7.81 -4.47 5.06
C LEU A 105 8.00 -5.43 6.25
N CYS A 106 7.21 -6.50 6.35
CA CYS A 106 7.35 -7.52 7.40
C CYS A 106 8.72 -8.21 7.40
N GLY A 107 9.31 -8.43 6.21
CA GLY A 107 10.64 -9.02 6.07
C GLY A 107 11.79 -8.02 6.28
N SER A 108 11.50 -6.71 6.30
CA SER A 108 12.51 -5.67 6.43
C SER A 108 12.76 -5.28 7.89
N GLN A 109 14.02 -5.10 8.28
CA GLN A 109 14.39 -4.56 9.59
C GLN A 109 14.26 -3.02 9.66
N GLN A 110 13.90 -2.36 8.55
CA GLN A 110 14.08 -0.92 8.37
C GLN A 110 12.85 -0.06 8.73
N ILE A 111 11.68 -0.66 8.90
CA ILE A 111 10.43 0.07 9.12
C ILE A 111 9.75 -0.45 10.38
N ASN A 112 9.43 0.46 11.30
CA ASN A 112 8.53 0.14 12.41
C ASN A 112 7.19 -0.32 11.81
N ILE A 113 6.96 -1.64 11.80
CA ILE A 113 5.80 -2.32 11.20
C ILE A 113 4.46 -1.75 11.72
N ASN A 114 4.47 -1.09 12.88
CA ASN A 114 3.36 -0.32 13.48
C ASN A 114 2.82 0.85 12.62
N ARG A 115 3.29 1.03 11.38
CA ARG A 115 2.94 2.14 10.49
C ARG A 115 2.33 1.72 9.16
N TYR A 116 1.91 0.47 9.01
CA TYR A 116 1.20 0.06 7.80
C TYR A 116 -0.23 -0.34 8.12
N GLN A 117 -1.16 0.58 7.87
CA GLN A 117 -2.52 0.50 8.37
C GLN A 117 -3.44 -0.40 7.54
N ALA A 118 -3.14 -0.67 6.26
CA ALA A 118 -4.11 -1.33 5.38
C ALA A 118 -4.61 -2.68 5.92
N ILE A 119 -3.70 -3.56 6.34
CA ILE A 119 -4.06 -4.89 6.87
C ILE A 119 -4.61 -4.80 8.30
N SER A 120 -4.06 -3.92 9.15
CA SER A 120 -4.56 -3.76 10.53
C SER A 120 -5.97 -3.18 10.53
N LEU A 121 -6.23 -2.17 9.70
CA LEU A 121 -7.55 -1.56 9.53
C LEU A 121 -8.56 -2.57 8.98
N ALA A 122 -8.17 -3.43 8.03
CA ALA A 122 -9.05 -4.48 7.53
C ALA A 122 -9.38 -5.50 8.63
N SER A 123 -8.38 -5.89 9.44
CA SER A 123 -8.56 -6.78 10.57
C SER A 123 -9.45 -6.17 11.65
N GLU A 124 -9.27 -4.90 11.98
CA GLU A 124 -10.07 -4.15 12.97
C GLU A 124 -11.50 -3.98 12.48
N THR A 125 -11.69 -3.55 11.24
CA THR A 125 -13.03 -3.41 10.62
C THR A 125 -13.76 -4.75 10.58
N ALA A 126 -13.06 -5.84 10.22
CA ALA A 126 -13.65 -7.18 10.21
C ALA A 126 -14.03 -7.65 11.63
N PHE A 127 -13.20 -7.34 12.63
CA PHE A 127 -13.52 -7.62 14.03
C PHE A 127 -14.74 -6.85 14.52
N GLU A 128 -14.83 -5.56 14.21
CA GLU A 128 -15.98 -4.72 14.58
C GLU A 128 -17.29 -5.20 13.96
N LYS A 129 -17.25 -5.71 12.71
CA LYS A 129 -18.46 -6.14 11.98
C LYS A 129 -18.86 -7.60 12.24
N MET A 130 -17.89 -8.49 12.47
CA MET A 130 -18.11 -9.95 12.47
C MET A 130 -17.45 -10.66 13.67
N GLY A 131 -16.88 -9.92 14.62
CA GLY A 131 -16.18 -10.47 15.79
C GLY A 131 -14.89 -11.22 15.42
N ASP A 132 -14.49 -12.15 16.29
CA ASP A 132 -13.25 -12.93 16.10
C ASP A 132 -13.21 -13.69 14.78
N GLN A 133 -14.37 -14.13 14.28
CA GLN A 133 -14.46 -14.79 12.98
C GLN A 133 -13.99 -13.88 11.84
N GLY A 134 -14.35 -12.60 11.86
CA GLY A 134 -13.90 -11.63 10.86
C GLY A 134 -12.38 -11.42 10.90
N ARG A 135 -11.83 -11.27 12.11
CA ARG A 135 -10.38 -11.13 12.30
C ARG A 135 -9.60 -12.36 11.81
N LEU A 136 -10.06 -13.55 12.19
CA LEU A 136 -9.46 -14.82 11.77
C LEU A 136 -9.54 -14.99 10.24
N LEU A 137 -10.65 -14.57 9.63
CA LEU A 137 -10.80 -14.58 8.18
C LEU A 137 -9.77 -13.67 7.50
N VAL A 138 -9.57 -12.43 7.98
CA VAL A 138 -8.55 -11.53 7.40
C VAL A 138 -7.15 -12.15 7.51
N ASN A 139 -6.79 -12.73 8.66
CA ASN A 139 -5.50 -13.43 8.82
C ASN A 139 -5.34 -14.57 7.80
N ALA A 140 -6.39 -15.38 7.61
CA ALA A 140 -6.40 -16.46 6.65
C ALA A 140 -6.27 -15.95 5.20
N LEU A 141 -7.01 -14.90 4.84
CA LEU A 141 -6.99 -14.29 3.50
C LEU A 141 -5.62 -13.67 3.19
N VAL A 142 -4.98 -13.01 4.15
CA VAL A 142 -3.60 -12.52 4.02
C VAL A 142 -2.65 -13.68 3.77
N GLY A 143 -2.73 -14.76 4.55
CA GLY A 143 -1.92 -15.97 4.34
C GLY A 143 -2.13 -16.60 2.95
N GLN A 144 -3.38 -16.74 2.51
CA GLN A 144 -3.72 -17.24 1.17
C GLN A 144 -3.17 -16.33 0.07
N SER A 145 -3.21 -15.02 0.28
CA SER A 145 -2.65 -14.04 -0.66
C SER A 145 -1.15 -14.24 -0.84
N ALA A 146 -0.40 -14.60 0.21
CA ALA A 146 1.02 -14.93 0.10
C ALA A 146 1.25 -16.13 -0.84
N LEU A 147 0.46 -17.19 -0.72
CA LEU A 147 0.56 -18.38 -1.58
C LEU A 147 0.31 -18.06 -3.06
N VAL A 148 -0.73 -17.24 -3.33
CA VAL A 148 -1.06 -16.78 -4.68
C VAL A 148 0.04 -15.87 -5.24
N LEU A 149 0.59 -14.97 -4.43
CA LEU A 149 1.63 -14.02 -4.88
C LEU A 149 2.99 -14.68 -5.10
N CYS A 150 3.31 -15.74 -4.35
CA CYS A 150 4.53 -16.54 -4.49
C CYS A 150 4.45 -17.64 -5.56
N GLY A 151 3.30 -17.79 -6.24
CA GLY A 151 3.11 -18.78 -7.30
C GLY A 151 2.91 -20.22 -6.81
N VAL A 152 2.61 -20.43 -5.52
CA VAL A 152 2.34 -21.78 -4.96
C VAL A 152 0.90 -22.23 -5.26
N ALA A 153 0.05 -21.35 -5.82
CA ALA A 153 -1.34 -21.62 -6.14
C ALA A 153 -1.66 -21.46 -7.64
N GLU A 154 -0.76 -21.85 -8.52
CA GLU A 154 -1.08 -22.13 -9.94
C GLU A 154 -0.77 -23.59 -10.26
N GLY A 155 -1.56 -24.47 -9.67
CA GLY A 155 -1.88 -25.78 -10.22
C GLY A 155 -3.39 -25.83 -10.42
N GLU A 156 -3.82 -25.71 -11.68
CA GLU A 156 -5.14 -26.11 -12.19
C GLU A 156 -6.39 -25.51 -11.51
N VAL A 157 -6.98 -24.47 -12.10
CA VAL A 157 -8.37 -24.51 -12.64
C VAL A 157 -8.51 -23.38 -13.67
N LEU A 158 -8.01 -23.60 -14.87
CA LEU A 158 -8.62 -23.09 -16.09
C LEU A 158 -9.03 -24.32 -16.89
N GLY A 159 -10.25 -24.78 -16.62
CA GLY A 159 -10.96 -25.89 -17.25
C GLY A 159 -12.41 -25.82 -16.85
#